data_AF-A0A195ECZ8-F1
#
_entry.id   AF-A0A195ECZ8-F1
#
_cell.length_a   1.000
_cell.length_b   1.000
_cell.length_c   1.000
_cell.angle_alpha   90.00
_cell.angle_beta   90.00
_cell.angle_gamma   90.00
#
_symmetry.space_group_name_H-M   'P 1'
#
loop_
_entity.id
_entity.type
_entity.pdbx_description
1 polymer ?
#
loop_
_entity_poly.entity_id
_entity_poly.type
_entity_poly.pdbx_seq_one_letter_code
_entity_poly.pdbx_strand_id
1 'polypeptide(L)'
;MSILFRALNEYHMYLEGMVLKPAMVLSGIKNAIKCTPQIVAEYTLRALQRTVPMAVPTIKMVAESYSKLEPELKEELCTIAQQIVTPGRGILAADESTTTIGKRLQDINVENTEENRRAYRQLLFTTAKDVIGQHISGVILFHETLYQKADDGTPFVELLKQRNIIPGIKVDKGVVPLFGTNNECTTQGLDDLQTRCIQYKKDGCHFAKWRCVLKITKDTPSKLAIMENANVLARYASICQSARIVPIVEPEILPDGDHDLARCQQVTEEVLAAVYKALSDHHVYLEGTLLKPNMVTPGQSCPTKATPQQIGAATVTALLRTVPPAVPGITFLSGGQSEEEASVNLDAINKYPAKKPWALTFSYGRALQASVLRAWQGKIDKVAAGQEELLKRAKANAAACQGKYIAGSISSKAADISLYVKTHTY
;
A
#
# COMPACT_ATOMS: atom_id res chain seq x y z
N MET A 1 12.34 24.11 28.50
CA MET A 1 11.43 23.29 29.34
C MET A 1 9.98 23.61 29.11
N SER A 2 9.46 24.81 29.42
CA SER A 2 8.03 25.14 29.18
C SER A 2 7.58 24.94 27.72
N ILE A 3 8.37 25.38 26.74
CA ILE A 3 8.11 25.14 25.30
C ILE A 3 8.12 23.64 24.95
N LEU A 4 9.08 22.89 25.51
CA LEU A 4 9.18 21.44 25.32
C LEU A 4 7.94 20.72 25.85
N PHE A 5 7.46 21.07 27.04
CA PHE A 5 6.25 20.47 27.59
C PHE A 5 5.00 20.84 26.80
N ARG A 6 4.89 22.06 26.28
CA ARG A 6 3.79 22.43 25.38
C ARG A 6 3.81 21.58 24.11
N ALA A 7 4.98 21.40 23.49
CA ALA A 7 5.13 20.54 22.32
C ALA A 7 4.80 19.08 22.64
N LEU A 8 5.34 18.51 23.71
CA LEU A 8 5.04 17.13 24.13
C LEU A 8 3.54 16.91 24.40
N ASN A 9 2.87 17.91 24.97
CA ASN A 9 1.43 17.88 25.22
C ASN A 9 0.61 18.01 23.92
N GLU A 10 1.07 18.82 22.96
CA GLU A 10 0.48 18.94 21.61
C GLU A 10 0.56 17.61 20.83
N TYR A 11 1.58 16.80 21.09
CA TYR A 11 1.73 15.46 20.51
C TYR A 11 1.17 14.32 21.39
N HIS A 12 0.37 14.64 22.41
CA HIS A 12 -0.29 13.67 23.30
C HIS A 12 0.66 12.66 23.97
N MET A 13 1.91 13.06 24.23
CA MET A 13 2.85 12.19 24.93
C MET A 13 2.51 12.11 26.42
N TYR A 14 2.42 10.89 26.95
CA TYR A 14 2.19 10.64 28.38
C TYR A 14 3.41 11.13 29.19
N LEU A 15 3.23 12.19 29.97
CA LEU A 15 4.32 12.87 30.70
C LEU A 15 4.66 12.19 32.03
N GLU A 16 3.74 11.41 32.59
CA GLU A 16 3.97 10.66 33.84
C GLU A 16 4.98 9.53 33.60
N GLY A 17 6.02 9.46 34.44
CA GLY A 17 7.11 8.47 34.32
C GLY A 17 8.25 8.87 33.36
N MET A 18 8.17 10.03 32.69
CA MET A 18 9.29 10.52 31.88
C MET A 18 10.46 11.01 32.75
N VAL A 19 11.67 10.53 32.43
CA VAL A 19 12.91 10.99 33.08
C VAL A 19 13.51 12.14 32.25
N LEU A 20 13.51 13.34 32.84
CA LEU A 20 14.13 14.51 32.23
C LEU A 20 15.58 14.63 32.70
N LYS A 21 16.51 14.89 31.77
CA LYS A 21 17.91 15.21 32.05
C LYS A 21 18.20 16.68 31.71
N PRO A 22 17.74 17.65 32.51
CA PRO A 22 18.03 19.05 32.26
C PRO A 22 19.51 19.36 32.51
N ALA A 23 20.06 20.31 31.74
CA ALA A 23 21.34 20.92 32.08
C ALA A 23 21.17 21.82 33.33
N MET A 24 22.16 21.83 34.22
CA MET A 24 22.17 22.75 35.36
C MET A 24 22.22 24.20 34.87
N VAL A 25 21.48 25.09 35.53
CA VAL A 25 21.44 26.50 35.17
C VAL A 25 22.78 27.15 35.55
N LEU A 26 23.61 27.44 34.56
CA LEU A 26 24.78 28.32 34.68
C LEU A 26 24.53 29.57 33.83
N SER A 27 23.52 30.37 34.18
CA SER A 27 23.32 31.66 33.52
C SER A 27 24.35 32.66 34.05
N GLY A 28 25.02 33.37 33.14
CA GLY A 28 26.10 34.33 33.43
C GLY A 28 25.80 35.30 34.57
N ILE A 29 26.32 34.98 35.75
CA ILE A 29 26.34 35.88 36.90
C ILE A 29 27.49 36.87 36.65
N LYS A 30 27.16 38.09 36.25
CA LYS A 30 28.12 39.18 35.98
C LYS A 30 28.88 39.70 37.21
N ASN A 31 28.84 39.02 38.34
CA ASN A 31 29.62 39.36 39.53
C ASN A 31 30.09 38.09 40.23
N ALA A 32 31.32 38.12 40.76
CA ALA A 32 31.99 37.02 41.43
C ALA A 32 31.32 36.63 42.76
N ILE A 33 30.12 36.07 42.70
CA ILE A 33 29.56 35.28 43.78
C ILE A 33 30.16 33.88 43.60
N LYS A 34 30.93 33.40 44.59
CA LYS A 34 31.38 32.00 44.62
C LYS A 34 30.14 31.12 44.50
N CYS A 35 29.95 30.52 43.34
CA CYS A 35 28.82 29.64 43.06
C CYS A 35 29.05 28.33 43.80
N THR A 36 28.58 28.25 45.05
CA THR A 36 28.66 27.02 45.83
C THR A 36 27.68 25.99 45.26
N PRO A 37 27.92 24.68 45.43
CA PRO A 37 26.98 23.63 45.02
C PRO A 37 25.56 23.85 45.55
N GLN A 38 25.39 24.42 46.75
CA GLN A 38 24.08 24.77 47.29
C GLN A 38 23.35 25.83 46.44
N ILE A 39 24.06 26.87 45.98
CA ILE A 39 23.45 27.93 45.16
C ILE A 39 23.01 27.37 43.81
N VAL A 40 23.84 26.52 43.18
CA VAL A 40 23.47 25.86 41.91
C VAL A 40 22.24 24.96 42.10
N ALA A 41 22.19 24.20 43.19
CA ALA A 41 21.04 23.35 43.52
C ALA A 41 19.77 24.17 43.73
N GLU A 42 19.83 25.26 44.50
CA GLU A 42 18.68 26.11 44.82
C GLU A 42 18.10 26.79 43.56
N TYR A 43 18.96 27.35 42.71
CA TYR A 43 18.53 27.98 41.47
C TYR A 43 18.00 26.97 40.46
N THR A 44 18.60 25.78 40.38
CA THR A 44 18.10 24.69 39.54
C THR A 44 16.72 24.22 40.01
N LEU A 45 16.53 24.05 41.31
CA LEU A 45 15.24 23.66 41.89
C LEU A 45 14.16 24.71 41.64
N ARG A 46 14.48 26.00 41.82
CA ARG A 46 13.56 27.11 41.52
C ARG A 46 13.21 27.19 40.03
N ALA A 47 14.16 26.95 39.14
CA ALA A 47 13.90 26.92 37.70
C ALA A 47 12.99 25.74 37.33
N LEU A 48 13.20 24.57 37.94
CA LEU A 48 12.32 23.41 37.77
C LEU A 48 10.91 23.68 38.28
N GLN A 49 10.75 24.20 39.50
CA GLN A 49 9.44 24.54 40.07
C GLN A 49 8.65 25.57 39.25
N ARG A 50 9.34 26.49 38.55
CA ARG A 50 8.70 27.50 37.67
C ARG A 50 8.37 26.98 36.27
N THR A 51 9.09 25.96 35.78
CA THR A 51 8.97 25.51 34.39
C THR A 51 8.30 24.15 34.23
N VAL A 52 8.30 23.35 35.29
CA VAL A 52 7.59 22.08 35.39
C VAL A 52 6.28 22.37 36.14
N PRO A 53 5.11 22.21 35.50
CA PRO A 53 3.84 22.42 36.19
C PRO A 53 3.71 21.43 37.37
N MET A 54 3.44 21.95 38.58
CA MET A 54 3.27 21.14 39.80
C MET A 54 2.02 20.25 39.78
N ALA A 55 1.04 20.64 38.96
CA ALA A 55 -0.12 19.84 38.60
C ALA A 55 -0.51 20.23 37.17
N VAL A 56 -0.70 19.24 36.31
CA VAL A 56 -1.36 19.46 35.02
C VAL A 56 -2.85 19.52 35.33
N PRO A 57 -3.56 20.62 35.05
CA PRO A 57 -5.01 20.65 35.20
C PRO A 57 -5.58 19.46 34.43
N THR A 58 -6.34 18.60 35.09
CA THR A 58 -7.06 17.52 34.41
C THR A 58 -8.11 18.18 33.53
N ILE A 59 -7.76 18.49 32.29
CA ILE A 59 -8.75 18.73 31.26
C ILE A 59 -9.46 17.38 31.14
N LYS A 60 -10.64 17.25 31.75
CA LYS A 60 -11.59 16.19 31.40
C LYS A 60 -11.97 16.47 29.96
N MET A 61 -11.14 15.98 29.04
CA MET A 61 -11.55 15.74 27.67
C MET A 61 -12.86 14.98 27.78
N VAL A 62 -13.95 15.55 27.26
CA VAL A 62 -15.15 14.76 27.03
C VAL A 62 -14.68 13.61 26.15
N ALA A 63 -14.72 12.38 26.68
CA ALA A 63 -14.29 11.22 25.91
C ALA A 63 -15.15 11.20 24.66
N GLU A 64 -14.53 11.40 23.49
CA GLU A 64 -15.22 11.31 22.23
C GLU A 64 -15.85 9.91 22.14
N SER A 65 -17.17 9.86 21.96
CA SER A 65 -17.93 8.61 21.88
C SER A 65 -18.20 8.30 20.42
N TYR A 66 -17.54 7.26 19.91
CA TYR A 66 -17.72 6.76 18.55
C TYR A 66 -18.59 5.51 18.55
N SER A 67 -19.42 5.35 17.51
CA SER A 67 -20.12 4.08 17.29
C SER A 67 -19.10 2.97 17.08
N LYS A 68 -19.26 1.87 17.82
CA LYS A 68 -18.42 0.68 17.60
C LYS A 68 -18.93 -0.01 16.33
N LEU A 69 -18.02 -0.44 15.47
CA LEU A 69 -18.37 -1.35 14.38
C LEU A 69 -18.99 -2.63 14.96
N GLU A 70 -20.12 -3.04 14.39
CA GLU A 70 -20.83 -4.25 14.79
C GLU A 70 -19.91 -5.47 14.73
N PRO A 71 -19.97 -6.41 15.70
CA PRO A 71 -19.10 -7.60 15.73
C PRO A 71 -19.13 -8.40 14.43
N GLU A 72 -20.31 -8.60 13.85
CA GLU A 72 -20.50 -9.32 12.59
C GLU A 72 -19.80 -8.65 11.40
N LEU A 73 -19.79 -7.30 11.38
CA LEU A 73 -19.10 -6.53 10.35
C LEU A 73 -17.58 -6.70 10.46
N LYS A 74 -17.05 -6.67 11.69
CA LYS A 74 -15.62 -6.92 11.94
C LYS A 74 -15.22 -8.33 11.50
N GLU A 75 -16.00 -9.32 11.88
CA GLU A 75 -15.75 -10.72 11.53
C GLU A 75 -15.76 -10.94 10.01
N GLU A 76 -16.75 -10.38 9.29
CA GLU A 76 -16.78 -10.48 7.83
C GLU A 76 -15.54 -9.84 7.19
N LEU A 77 -15.23 -8.59 7.54
CA LEU A 77 -14.09 -7.87 6.95
C LEU A 77 -12.77 -8.58 7.23
N CYS A 78 -12.58 -9.05 8.48
CA CYS A 78 -11.39 -9.78 8.87
C CYS A 78 -11.25 -11.10 8.10
N THR A 79 -12.34 -11.86 7.99
CA THR A 79 -12.39 -13.12 7.24
C THR A 79 -12.02 -12.92 5.78
N ILE A 80 -12.62 -11.91 5.12
CA ILE A 80 -12.33 -11.60 3.72
C ILE A 80 -10.86 -11.20 3.55
N ALA A 81 -10.34 -10.33 4.41
CA ALA A 81 -8.95 -9.88 4.34
C ALA A 81 -7.97 -11.06 4.50
N GLN A 82 -8.22 -11.98 5.45
CA GLN A 82 -7.42 -13.19 5.65
C GLN A 82 -7.51 -14.17 4.46
N GLN A 83 -8.69 -14.36 3.88
CA GLN A 83 -8.87 -15.19 2.68
C GLN A 83 -8.09 -14.65 1.47
N ILE A 84 -7.98 -13.33 1.34
CA ILE A 84 -7.18 -12.70 0.29
C ILE A 84 -5.68 -13.00 0.49
N VAL A 85 -5.18 -13.05 1.71
CA VAL A 85 -3.74 -13.24 1.98
C VAL A 85 -3.37 -14.64 2.45
N THR A 86 -4.18 -15.64 2.08
CA THR A 86 -3.91 -17.05 2.35
C THR A 86 -2.52 -17.44 1.82
N PRO A 87 -1.73 -18.25 2.56
CA PRO A 87 -0.38 -18.63 2.12
C PRO A 87 -0.32 -19.19 0.70
N GLY A 88 0.65 -18.73 -0.09
CA GLY A 88 0.82 -19.17 -1.47
C GLY A 88 -0.12 -18.50 -2.48
N ARG A 89 -0.97 -17.57 -2.06
CA ARG A 89 -1.87 -16.82 -2.93
C ARG A 89 -1.59 -15.31 -2.90
N GLY A 90 -1.96 -14.63 -3.98
CA GLY A 90 -1.94 -13.17 -4.07
C GLY A 90 -3.00 -12.64 -5.02
N ILE A 91 -2.92 -11.35 -5.35
CA ILE A 91 -3.94 -10.64 -6.11
C ILE A 91 -3.47 -10.39 -7.55
N LEU A 92 -4.34 -10.68 -8.51
CA LEU A 92 -4.20 -10.22 -9.89
C LEU A 92 -4.88 -8.85 -10.05
N ALA A 93 -4.11 -7.79 -10.29
CA ALA A 93 -4.64 -6.45 -10.51
C ALA A 93 -4.98 -6.26 -11.99
N ALA A 94 -6.25 -6.46 -12.35
CA ALA A 94 -6.80 -6.33 -13.71
C ALA A 94 -7.74 -5.10 -13.82
N ASP A 95 -7.43 -4.06 -13.05
CA ASP A 95 -8.22 -2.86 -12.85
C ASP A 95 -7.73 -1.66 -13.67
N GLU A 96 -7.01 -1.94 -14.77
CA GLU A 96 -6.60 -0.91 -15.72
C GLU A 96 -7.83 -0.14 -16.24
N SER A 97 -7.77 1.19 -16.20
CA SER A 97 -8.77 2.04 -16.85
C SER A 97 -8.74 1.82 -18.36
N THR A 98 -9.78 2.26 -19.07
CA THR A 98 -9.82 2.25 -20.55
C THR A 98 -8.57 2.90 -21.16
N THR A 99 -8.06 3.97 -20.55
CA THR A 99 -6.82 4.63 -20.99
C THR A 99 -5.57 3.79 -20.67
N THR A 100 -5.47 3.24 -19.46
CA THR A 100 -4.31 2.43 -19.07
C THR A 100 -4.20 1.16 -19.91
N ILE A 101 -5.30 0.43 -20.10
CA ILE A 101 -5.30 -0.82 -20.89
C ILE A 101 -5.07 -0.55 -22.37
N GLY A 102 -5.52 0.60 -22.88
CA GLY A 102 -5.23 1.03 -24.24
C GLY A 102 -3.74 1.10 -24.55
N LYS A 103 -2.94 1.66 -23.63
CA LYS A 103 -1.47 1.67 -23.75
C LYS A 103 -0.90 0.25 -23.84
N ARG A 104 -1.42 -0.68 -23.04
CA ARG A 104 -0.97 -2.08 -23.03
C ARG A 104 -1.36 -2.87 -24.28
N LEU A 105 -2.53 -2.60 -24.84
CA LEU A 105 -2.97 -3.20 -26.09
C LEU A 105 -2.17 -2.64 -27.27
N GLN A 106 -1.86 -1.34 -27.25
CA GLN A 106 -1.00 -0.71 -28.24
C GLN A 106 0.40 -1.35 -28.29
N ASP A 107 0.99 -1.71 -27.15
CA ASP A 107 2.29 -2.39 -27.06
C ASP A 107 2.33 -3.74 -27.83
N ILE A 108 1.17 -4.34 -28.09
CA ILE A 108 1.03 -5.58 -28.86
C ILE A 108 0.28 -5.37 -30.20
N ASN A 109 0.15 -4.12 -30.64
CA ASN A 109 -0.56 -3.71 -31.87
C ASN A 109 -2.03 -4.15 -31.92
N VAL A 110 -2.72 -4.13 -30.77
CA VAL A 110 -4.15 -4.42 -30.65
C VAL A 110 -4.91 -3.12 -30.41
N GLU A 111 -6.02 -2.94 -31.12
CA GLU A 111 -6.88 -1.76 -30.97
C GLU A 111 -7.61 -1.76 -29.62
N ASN A 112 -7.75 -0.59 -29.00
CA ASN A 112 -8.46 -0.43 -27.72
C ASN A 112 -9.99 -0.35 -27.89
N THR A 113 -10.62 -1.45 -28.30
CA THR A 113 -12.08 -1.59 -28.34
C THR A 113 -12.61 -2.24 -27.07
N GLU A 114 -13.89 -2.04 -26.74
CA GLU A 114 -14.53 -2.72 -25.61
C GLU A 114 -14.43 -4.25 -25.74
N GLU A 115 -14.62 -4.78 -26.94
CA GLU A 115 -14.51 -6.20 -27.22
C GLU A 115 -13.10 -6.74 -26.97
N ASN A 116 -12.04 -6.02 -27.39
CA ASN A 116 -10.67 -6.46 -27.11
C ASN A 116 -10.34 -6.41 -25.61
N ARG A 117 -10.86 -5.42 -24.88
CA ARG A 117 -10.74 -5.37 -23.41
C ARG A 117 -11.46 -6.55 -22.76
N ARG A 118 -12.69 -6.82 -23.17
CA ARG A 118 -13.51 -7.96 -22.71
C ARG A 118 -12.81 -9.29 -23.01
N ALA A 119 -12.37 -9.52 -24.24
CA ALA A 119 -11.67 -10.73 -24.67
C ALA A 119 -10.37 -10.95 -23.87
N TYR A 120 -9.61 -9.89 -23.61
CA TYR A 120 -8.42 -9.99 -22.77
C TYR A 120 -8.75 -10.37 -21.32
N ARG A 121 -9.81 -9.80 -20.74
CA ARG A 121 -10.28 -10.16 -19.39
C ARG A 121 -10.83 -11.58 -19.34
N GLN A 122 -11.58 -11.99 -20.36
CA GLN A 122 -12.04 -13.36 -20.51
C GLN A 122 -10.85 -14.33 -20.55
N LEU A 123 -9.80 -14.04 -21.31
CA LEU A 123 -8.58 -14.86 -21.34
C LEU A 123 -8.05 -15.10 -19.92
N LEU A 124 -7.89 -14.02 -19.13
CA LEU A 124 -7.42 -14.12 -17.75
C LEU A 124 -8.36 -14.97 -16.88
N PHE A 125 -9.67 -14.69 -16.92
CA PHE A 125 -10.65 -15.28 -16.01
C PHE A 125 -11.17 -16.65 -16.43
N THR A 126 -10.84 -17.10 -17.64
CA THR A 126 -11.13 -18.47 -18.11
C THR A 126 -9.97 -19.44 -17.92
N THR A 127 -8.79 -18.96 -17.47
CA THR A 127 -7.64 -19.80 -17.12
C THR A 127 -8.05 -20.96 -16.21
N ALA A 128 -7.40 -22.12 -16.37
CA ALA A 128 -7.75 -23.41 -15.75
C ALA A 128 -8.15 -23.28 -14.27
N LYS A 129 -9.43 -23.54 -13.99
CA LYS A 129 -10.09 -23.22 -12.70
C LYS A 129 -9.48 -23.93 -11.50
N ASP A 130 -9.04 -25.16 -11.72
CA ASP A 130 -8.43 -26.08 -10.77
C ASP A 130 -7.02 -25.65 -10.36
N VAL A 131 -6.34 -24.85 -11.19
CA VAL A 131 -4.95 -24.43 -10.95
C VAL A 131 -4.88 -22.97 -10.50
N ILE A 132 -5.55 -22.05 -11.20
CA ILE A 132 -5.35 -20.61 -10.97
C ILE A 132 -5.75 -20.16 -9.56
N GLY A 133 -6.83 -20.74 -9.00
CA GLY A 133 -7.31 -20.42 -7.65
C GLY A 133 -6.37 -20.85 -6.51
N GLN A 134 -5.38 -21.71 -6.82
CA GLN A 134 -4.31 -22.09 -5.88
C GLN A 134 -3.26 -21.00 -5.71
N HIS A 135 -3.19 -20.05 -6.66
CA HIS A 135 -2.16 -19.01 -6.71
C HIS A 135 -2.75 -17.60 -6.64
N ILE A 136 -3.99 -17.42 -7.08
CA ILE A 136 -4.70 -16.15 -7.04
C ILE A 136 -5.86 -16.24 -6.04
N SER A 137 -5.90 -15.30 -5.12
CA SER A 137 -6.95 -15.17 -4.11
C SER A 137 -7.99 -14.13 -4.42
N GLY A 138 -7.57 -13.06 -5.11
CA GLY A 138 -8.41 -11.94 -5.45
C GLY A 138 -8.06 -11.38 -6.81
N VAL A 139 -9.04 -10.78 -7.47
CA VAL A 139 -8.85 -10.03 -8.71
C VAL A 139 -9.42 -8.64 -8.53
N ILE A 140 -8.60 -7.62 -8.80
CA ILE A 140 -9.10 -6.23 -8.85
C ILE A 140 -9.64 -5.98 -10.25
N LEU A 141 -10.89 -5.55 -10.33
CA LEU A 141 -11.59 -5.22 -11.57
C LEU A 141 -11.67 -3.71 -11.77
N PHE A 142 -11.80 -3.30 -13.02
CA PHE A 142 -12.30 -1.97 -13.38
C PHE A 142 -13.82 -2.02 -13.51
N HIS A 143 -14.48 -0.85 -13.39
CA HIS A 143 -15.95 -0.76 -13.43
C HIS A 143 -16.55 -1.41 -14.68
N GLU A 144 -15.97 -1.16 -15.86
CA GLU A 144 -16.42 -1.79 -17.12
C GLU A 144 -16.37 -3.32 -17.03
N THR A 145 -15.28 -3.87 -16.51
CA THR A 145 -15.08 -5.33 -16.41
C THR A 145 -16.03 -5.99 -15.41
N LEU A 146 -16.45 -5.30 -14.35
CA LEU A 146 -17.40 -5.85 -13.38
C LEU A 146 -18.71 -6.30 -14.04
N TYR A 147 -19.16 -5.56 -15.05
CA TYR A 147 -20.45 -5.80 -15.73
C TYR A 147 -20.29 -6.52 -17.08
N GLN A 148 -19.07 -6.89 -17.46
CA GLN A 148 -18.81 -7.68 -18.66
C GLN A 148 -19.09 -9.17 -18.46
N LYS A 149 -19.30 -9.86 -19.57
CA LYS A 149 -19.62 -11.29 -19.65
C LYS A 149 -18.65 -11.99 -20.59
N ALA A 150 -18.46 -13.28 -20.36
CA ALA A 150 -17.78 -14.16 -21.28
C ALA A 150 -18.67 -14.53 -22.48
N ASP A 151 -18.07 -15.18 -23.49
CA ASP A 151 -18.74 -15.60 -24.72
C ASP A 151 -19.93 -16.53 -24.46
N ASP A 152 -19.90 -17.30 -23.37
CA ASP A 152 -20.98 -18.19 -22.93
C ASP A 152 -22.09 -17.45 -22.16
N GLY A 153 -21.99 -16.13 -22.02
CA GLY A 153 -22.93 -15.28 -21.29
C GLY A 153 -22.69 -15.23 -19.77
N THR A 154 -21.71 -15.97 -19.23
CA THR A 154 -21.40 -15.98 -17.80
C THR A 154 -20.79 -14.64 -17.38
N PRO A 155 -21.32 -13.95 -16.35
CA PRO A 155 -20.69 -12.75 -15.80
C PRO A 155 -19.27 -13.02 -15.29
N PHE A 156 -18.34 -12.09 -15.48
CA PHE A 156 -16.96 -12.28 -15.03
C PHE A 156 -16.83 -12.49 -13.52
N VAL A 157 -17.68 -11.87 -12.71
CA VAL A 157 -17.73 -12.12 -11.27
C VAL A 157 -18.05 -13.58 -10.93
N GLU A 158 -18.90 -14.23 -11.71
CA GLU A 158 -19.25 -15.64 -11.52
C GLU A 158 -18.09 -16.55 -11.95
N LEU A 159 -17.37 -16.22 -13.03
CA LEU A 159 -16.15 -16.95 -13.42
C LEU A 159 -15.08 -16.91 -12.33
N LEU A 160 -14.93 -15.78 -11.63
CA LEU A 160 -13.99 -15.65 -10.51
C LEU A 160 -14.44 -16.48 -9.31
N LYS A 161 -15.73 -16.42 -8.95
CA LYS A 161 -16.30 -17.23 -7.86
C LYS A 161 -16.13 -18.73 -8.10
N GLN A 162 -16.38 -19.21 -9.32
CA GLN A 162 -16.17 -20.61 -9.72
C GLN A 162 -14.70 -21.09 -9.57
N ARG A 163 -13.76 -20.15 -9.45
CA ARG A 163 -12.32 -20.38 -9.26
C ARG A 163 -11.85 -20.13 -7.83
N ASN A 164 -12.77 -19.89 -6.88
CA ASN A 164 -12.46 -19.47 -5.51
C ASN A 164 -11.58 -18.21 -5.45
N ILE A 165 -11.81 -17.28 -6.38
CA ILE A 165 -11.17 -15.98 -6.46
C ILE A 165 -12.18 -14.92 -6.04
N ILE A 166 -11.80 -14.09 -5.08
CA ILE A 166 -12.64 -13.02 -4.55
C ILE A 166 -12.62 -11.85 -5.54
N PRO A 167 -13.78 -11.35 -6.01
CA PRO A 167 -13.82 -10.14 -6.82
C PRO A 167 -13.58 -8.88 -5.97
N GLY A 168 -12.74 -7.98 -6.47
CA GLY A 168 -12.55 -6.65 -5.91
C GLY A 168 -12.65 -5.57 -6.99
N ILE A 169 -12.73 -4.31 -6.57
CA ILE A 169 -13.07 -3.20 -7.47
C ILE A 169 -12.18 -1.97 -7.23
N LYS A 170 -11.64 -1.38 -8.29
CA LYS A 170 -11.01 -0.05 -8.22
C LYS A 170 -12.10 1.02 -8.06
N VAL A 171 -11.98 1.85 -7.03
CA VAL A 171 -13.01 2.86 -6.73
C VAL A 171 -12.53 4.31 -6.77
N ASP A 172 -11.21 4.55 -6.78
CA ASP A 172 -10.68 5.88 -7.06
C ASP A 172 -11.04 6.37 -8.47
N LYS A 173 -11.16 7.70 -8.62
CA LYS A 173 -11.42 8.39 -9.89
C LYS A 173 -10.15 9.06 -10.43
N GLY A 174 -8.97 8.51 -10.11
CA GLY A 174 -7.67 9.01 -10.57
C GLY A 174 -7.06 10.13 -9.72
N VAL A 175 -5.86 10.56 -10.11
CA VAL A 175 -5.09 11.60 -9.41
C VAL A 175 -5.42 13.00 -9.93
N VAL A 176 -5.33 14.00 -9.05
CA VAL A 176 -5.47 15.42 -9.38
C VAL A 176 -4.31 16.23 -8.80
N PRO A 177 -3.79 17.27 -9.49
CA PRO A 177 -2.67 18.07 -9.00
C PRO A 177 -2.98 18.78 -7.68
N LEU A 178 -1.98 18.88 -6.80
CA LEU A 178 -2.05 19.76 -5.63
C LEU A 178 -1.51 21.14 -5.99
N PHE A 179 -2.39 22.14 -6.04
CA PHE A 179 -2.00 23.51 -6.36
C PHE A 179 -0.95 24.04 -5.37
N GLY A 180 0.08 24.71 -5.89
CA GLY A 180 1.19 25.24 -5.09
C GLY A 180 2.28 24.22 -4.72
N THR A 181 2.18 22.97 -5.20
CA THR A 181 3.22 21.95 -5.01
C THR A 181 4.06 21.72 -6.26
N ASN A 182 5.23 21.08 -6.13
CA ASN A 182 6.08 20.73 -7.25
C ASN A 182 5.64 19.42 -7.91
N ASN A 183 4.63 19.50 -8.78
CA ASN A 183 4.10 18.36 -9.53
C ASN A 183 3.64 17.18 -8.65
N GLU A 184 3.12 17.46 -7.46
CA GLU A 184 2.51 16.48 -6.56
C GLU A 184 0.99 16.42 -6.79
N CYS A 185 0.37 15.35 -6.29
CA CYS A 185 -1.05 15.10 -6.49
C CYS A 185 -1.71 14.51 -5.24
N THR A 186 -3.04 14.62 -5.19
CA THR A 186 -3.92 13.79 -4.36
C THR A 186 -4.78 12.91 -5.28
N THR A 187 -5.65 12.09 -4.72
CA THR A 187 -6.55 11.20 -5.47
C THR A 187 -7.99 11.59 -5.20
N GLN A 188 -8.83 11.60 -6.23
CA GLN A 188 -10.24 11.94 -6.13
C GLN A 188 -11.17 10.71 -6.18
N GLY A 189 -12.43 10.90 -5.79
CA GLY A 189 -13.48 9.88 -5.91
C GLY A 189 -14.25 9.56 -4.63
N LEU A 190 -14.15 10.39 -3.60
CA LEU A 190 -14.88 10.22 -2.34
C LEU A 190 -16.36 10.60 -2.48
N ASP A 191 -16.66 11.58 -3.33
CA ASP A 191 -18.03 11.90 -3.72
C ASP A 191 -18.70 10.63 -4.24
N ASP A 192 -19.92 10.35 -3.79
CA ASP A 192 -20.73 9.16 -4.10
C ASP A 192 -20.14 7.78 -3.72
N LEU A 193 -18.98 7.73 -3.08
CA LEU A 193 -18.24 6.48 -2.83
C LEU A 193 -19.05 5.46 -2.02
N GLN A 194 -19.76 5.88 -0.98
CA GLN A 194 -20.53 4.94 -0.15
C GLN A 194 -21.62 4.24 -0.96
N THR A 195 -22.38 5.00 -1.76
CA THR A 195 -23.42 4.47 -2.65
C THR A 195 -22.83 3.48 -3.64
N ARG A 196 -21.68 3.82 -4.25
CA ARG A 196 -20.97 2.91 -5.16
C ARG A 196 -20.50 1.65 -4.46
N CYS A 197 -19.90 1.74 -3.26
CA CYS A 197 -19.47 0.56 -2.51
C CYS A 197 -20.64 -0.35 -2.13
N ILE A 198 -21.78 0.20 -1.71
CA ILE A 198 -23.00 -0.58 -1.45
C ILE A 198 -23.44 -1.33 -2.71
N GLN A 199 -23.42 -0.66 -3.87
CA GLN A 199 -23.77 -1.28 -5.14
C GLN A 199 -22.77 -2.39 -5.51
N TYR A 200 -21.47 -2.10 -5.49
CA TYR A 200 -20.45 -3.10 -5.79
C TYR A 200 -20.47 -4.31 -4.84
N LYS A 201 -20.83 -4.11 -3.57
CA LYS A 201 -21.04 -5.21 -2.63
C LYS A 201 -22.19 -6.12 -3.08
N LYS A 202 -23.31 -5.55 -3.51
CA LYS A 202 -24.45 -6.30 -4.08
C LYS A 202 -24.07 -7.04 -5.36
N ASP A 203 -23.21 -6.43 -6.17
CA ASP A 203 -22.73 -6.99 -7.45
C ASP A 203 -21.61 -8.03 -7.28
N GLY A 204 -21.25 -8.37 -6.05
CA GLY A 204 -20.35 -9.48 -5.72
C GLY A 204 -18.89 -9.11 -5.46
N CYS A 205 -18.58 -7.82 -5.29
CA CYS A 205 -17.25 -7.38 -4.85
C CYS A 205 -17.13 -7.39 -3.31
N HIS A 206 -16.00 -7.85 -2.81
CA HIS A 206 -15.75 -7.99 -1.36
C HIS A 206 -14.58 -7.16 -0.85
N PHE A 207 -13.76 -6.63 -1.75
CA PHE A 207 -12.70 -5.68 -1.44
C PHE A 207 -12.61 -4.59 -2.50
N ALA A 208 -11.98 -3.47 -2.15
CA ALA A 208 -11.77 -2.36 -3.04
C ALA A 208 -10.30 -1.95 -3.09
N LYS A 209 -9.95 -1.13 -4.07
CA LYS A 209 -8.62 -0.54 -4.20
C LYS A 209 -8.72 0.96 -4.45
N TRP A 210 -7.85 1.71 -3.78
CA TRP A 210 -7.68 3.15 -3.99
C TRP A 210 -6.19 3.50 -4.03
N ARG A 211 -5.75 4.09 -5.15
CA ARG A 211 -4.36 4.42 -5.39
C ARG A 211 -4.05 5.90 -5.14
N CYS A 212 -3.11 6.16 -4.24
CA CYS A 212 -2.45 7.45 -4.07
C CYS A 212 -1.01 7.40 -4.61
N VAL A 213 -0.48 8.56 -5.02
CA VAL A 213 0.83 8.65 -5.69
C VAL A 213 1.69 9.71 -5.04
N LEU A 214 2.89 9.33 -4.65
CA LEU A 214 3.91 10.22 -4.12
C LEU A 214 5.20 10.10 -4.95
N LYS A 215 6.00 11.17 -4.95
CA LYS A 215 7.23 11.25 -5.77
C LYS A 215 8.41 11.61 -4.90
N ILE A 216 9.52 10.88 -5.06
CA ILE A 216 10.80 11.26 -4.46
C ILE A 216 11.54 12.18 -5.43
N THR A 217 11.80 13.40 -4.98
CA THR A 217 12.74 14.32 -5.64
C THR A 217 13.62 14.94 -4.55
N LYS A 218 14.36 16.00 -4.89
CA LYS A 218 15.12 16.78 -3.92
C LYS A 218 14.24 17.30 -2.77
N ASP A 219 13.05 17.79 -3.10
CA ASP A 219 12.17 18.53 -2.18
C ASP A 219 10.79 17.86 -1.97
N THR A 220 10.56 16.66 -2.53
CA THR A 220 9.31 15.90 -2.42
C THR A 220 9.56 14.48 -1.88
N PRO A 221 8.56 13.83 -1.25
CA PRO A 221 7.19 14.31 -1.05
C PRO A 221 7.10 15.42 0.00
N SER A 222 6.30 16.45 -0.26
CA SER A 222 6.05 17.52 0.70
C SER A 222 5.15 17.03 1.84
N LYS A 223 5.21 17.70 2.99
CA LYS A 223 4.29 17.44 4.11
C LYS A 223 2.82 17.53 3.67
N LEU A 224 2.49 18.48 2.78
CA LEU A 224 1.13 18.62 2.25
C LEU A 224 0.72 17.36 1.48
N ALA A 225 1.55 16.89 0.55
CA ALA A 225 1.23 15.70 -0.24
C ALA A 225 1.11 14.44 0.62
N ILE A 226 1.98 14.26 1.62
CA ILE A 226 1.90 13.13 2.56
C ILE A 226 0.58 13.17 3.33
N MET A 227 0.27 14.29 3.97
CA MET A 227 -0.91 14.41 4.84
C MET A 227 -2.22 14.28 4.05
N GLU A 228 -2.29 14.89 2.87
CA GLU A 228 -3.48 14.85 2.03
C GLU A 228 -3.76 13.44 1.50
N ASN A 229 -2.73 12.74 1.00
CA ASN A 229 -2.89 11.35 0.54
C ASN A 229 -3.19 10.39 1.70
N ALA A 230 -2.59 10.58 2.88
CA ALA A 230 -2.92 9.80 4.07
C ALA A 230 -4.39 10.00 4.49
N ASN A 231 -4.86 11.25 4.52
CA ASN A 231 -6.22 11.58 4.89
C ASN A 231 -7.25 11.02 3.91
N VAL A 232 -7.03 11.16 2.59
CA VAL A 232 -7.98 10.63 1.60
C VAL A 232 -8.05 9.10 1.61
N LEU A 233 -6.92 8.42 1.83
CA LEU A 233 -6.89 6.96 2.01
C LEU A 233 -7.68 6.52 3.25
N ALA A 234 -7.58 7.26 4.35
CA ALA A 234 -8.32 6.96 5.57
C ALA A 234 -9.84 7.17 5.42
N ARG A 235 -10.24 8.25 4.76
CA ARG A 235 -11.65 8.50 4.37
C ARG A 235 -12.20 7.39 3.49
N TYR A 236 -11.45 7.02 2.45
CA TYR A 236 -11.78 5.91 1.56
C TYR A 236 -11.98 4.60 2.33
N ALA A 237 -11.02 4.25 3.19
CA ALA A 237 -11.04 3.00 3.93
C ALA A 237 -12.24 2.91 4.88
N SER A 238 -12.53 3.98 5.62
CA SER A 238 -13.68 4.08 6.51
C SER A 238 -15.00 3.92 5.74
N ILE A 239 -15.14 4.57 4.58
CA ILE A 239 -16.33 4.44 3.72
C ILE A 239 -16.49 3.00 3.19
N CYS A 240 -15.42 2.35 2.74
CA CYS A 240 -15.48 0.95 2.30
C CYS A 240 -15.94 0.01 3.41
N GLN A 241 -15.39 0.14 4.62
CA GLN A 241 -15.79 -0.69 5.75
C GLN A 241 -17.26 -0.46 6.14
N SER A 242 -17.77 0.77 6.06
CA SER A 242 -19.20 1.06 6.27
C SER A 242 -20.12 0.33 5.29
N ALA A 243 -19.61 -0.02 4.10
CA ALA A 243 -20.30 -0.74 3.05
C ALA A 243 -19.91 -2.23 2.99
N ARG A 244 -19.28 -2.78 4.05
CA ARG A 244 -18.87 -4.20 4.16
C ARG A 244 -17.88 -4.63 3.07
N ILE A 245 -16.99 -3.71 2.65
CA ILE A 245 -15.92 -3.95 1.67
C ILE A 245 -14.56 -3.74 2.35
N VAL A 246 -13.64 -4.69 2.18
CA VAL A 246 -12.24 -4.58 2.65
C VAL A 246 -11.48 -3.55 1.79
N PRO A 247 -10.93 -2.47 2.35
CA PRO A 247 -10.12 -1.53 1.59
C PRO A 247 -8.66 -2.00 1.45
N ILE A 248 -8.15 -2.01 0.22
CA ILE A 248 -6.72 -2.04 -0.08
C ILE A 248 -6.22 -0.60 -0.12
N VAL A 249 -5.38 -0.24 0.85
CA VAL A 249 -4.76 1.07 1.00
C VAL A 249 -3.46 1.10 0.19
N GLU A 250 -3.42 1.86 -0.91
CA GLU A 250 -2.27 1.90 -1.85
C GLU A 250 -1.60 3.29 -1.89
N PRO A 251 -0.65 3.59 -0.96
CA PRO A 251 0.18 4.79 -1.02
C PRO A 251 1.44 4.51 -1.86
N GLU A 252 1.33 4.56 -3.18
CA GLU A 252 2.46 4.25 -4.06
C GLU A 252 3.47 5.42 -4.09
N ILE A 253 4.70 5.15 -3.66
CA ILE A 253 5.85 6.01 -3.91
C ILE A 253 6.50 5.58 -5.22
N LEU A 254 6.54 6.47 -6.20
CA LEU A 254 7.07 6.16 -7.53
C LEU A 254 8.59 5.95 -7.51
N PRO A 255 9.11 5.01 -8.34
CA PRO A 255 10.54 4.77 -8.45
C PRO A 255 11.26 5.80 -9.35
N ASP A 256 10.55 6.77 -9.95
CA ASP A 256 11.15 7.81 -10.78
C ASP A 256 12.23 8.59 -10.00
N GLY A 257 13.40 8.78 -10.60
CA GLY A 257 14.52 9.54 -10.03
C GLY A 257 15.80 8.71 -9.85
N ASP A 258 16.82 9.35 -9.29
CA ASP A 258 18.18 8.82 -9.07
C ASP A 258 18.49 8.56 -7.58
N HIS A 259 17.48 8.69 -6.71
CA HIS A 259 17.59 8.47 -5.27
C HIS A 259 18.07 7.06 -4.93
N ASP A 260 18.82 6.93 -3.83
CA ASP A 260 19.31 5.64 -3.37
C ASP A 260 18.26 4.84 -2.56
N LEU A 261 18.63 3.62 -2.19
CA LEU A 261 17.78 2.72 -1.41
C LEU A 261 17.41 3.32 -0.03
N ALA A 262 18.36 4.00 0.61
CA ALA A 262 18.17 4.57 1.94
C ALA A 262 17.15 5.70 1.92
N ARG A 263 17.19 6.55 0.89
CA ARG A 263 16.20 7.62 0.68
C ARG A 263 14.81 7.05 0.43
N CYS A 264 14.69 6.00 -0.37
CA CYS A 264 13.41 5.33 -0.59
C CYS A 264 12.87 4.72 0.72
N GLN A 265 13.74 4.10 1.53
CA GLN A 265 13.36 3.55 2.84
C GLN A 265 12.85 4.65 3.78
N GLN A 266 13.58 5.76 3.89
CA GLN A 266 13.20 6.90 4.72
C GLN A 266 11.82 7.44 4.33
N VAL A 267 11.61 7.72 3.05
CA VAL A 267 10.33 8.27 2.56
C VAL A 267 9.19 7.26 2.76
N THR A 268 9.45 5.96 2.54
CA THR A 268 8.46 4.92 2.80
C THR A 268 8.06 4.87 4.28
N GLU A 269 9.02 4.99 5.19
CA GLU A 269 8.74 5.06 6.64
C GLU A 269 7.91 6.30 7.01
N GLU A 270 8.27 7.48 6.49
CA GLU A 270 7.53 8.73 6.74
C GLU A 270 6.08 8.67 6.23
N VAL A 271 5.88 8.16 5.00
CA VAL A 271 4.56 8.04 4.38
C VAL A 271 3.70 7.02 5.11
N LEU A 272 4.22 5.82 5.41
CA LEU A 272 3.44 4.79 6.07
C LEU A 272 3.06 5.18 7.50
N ALA A 273 3.95 5.87 8.23
CA ALA A 273 3.61 6.40 9.55
C ALA A 273 2.43 7.38 9.48
N ALA A 274 2.43 8.30 8.50
CA ALA A 274 1.31 9.22 8.30
C ALA A 274 0.01 8.50 7.90
N VAL A 275 0.10 7.50 7.02
CA VAL A 275 -1.05 6.68 6.60
C VAL A 275 -1.68 5.96 7.79
N TYR A 276 -0.90 5.26 8.62
CA TYR A 276 -1.47 4.54 9.76
C TYR A 276 -1.98 5.46 10.87
N LYS A 277 -1.36 6.64 11.05
CA LYS A 277 -1.94 7.68 11.92
C LYS A 277 -3.30 8.12 11.40
N ALA A 278 -3.43 8.42 10.11
CA ALA A 278 -4.71 8.80 9.51
C ALA A 278 -5.75 7.67 9.59
N LEU A 279 -5.37 6.42 9.32
CA LEU A 279 -6.28 5.27 9.47
C LEU A 279 -6.81 5.15 10.91
N SER A 280 -5.95 5.37 11.91
CA SER A 280 -6.34 5.40 13.32
C SER A 280 -7.30 6.56 13.61
N ASP A 281 -7.03 7.76 13.09
CA ASP A 281 -7.86 8.96 13.31
C ASP A 281 -9.25 8.84 12.69
N HIS A 282 -9.40 8.05 11.63
CA HIS A 282 -10.68 7.76 10.98
C HIS A 282 -11.33 6.45 11.48
N HIS A 283 -10.81 5.90 12.58
CA HIS A 283 -11.32 4.69 13.26
C HIS A 283 -11.40 3.46 12.35
N VAL A 284 -10.48 3.33 11.40
CA VAL A 284 -10.42 2.20 10.48
C VAL A 284 -10.03 0.93 11.24
N TYR A 285 -10.80 -0.13 11.06
CA TYR A 285 -10.55 -1.44 11.66
C TYR A 285 -9.46 -2.18 10.89
N LEU A 286 -8.22 -2.17 11.39
CA LEU A 286 -7.03 -2.61 10.65
C LEU A 286 -7.07 -4.09 10.23
N GLU A 287 -7.63 -4.96 11.06
CA GLU A 287 -7.79 -6.39 10.78
C GLU A 287 -8.71 -6.65 9.57
N GLY A 288 -9.52 -5.66 9.18
CA GLY A 288 -10.36 -5.65 8.00
C GLY A 288 -9.82 -4.78 6.86
N THR A 289 -8.50 -4.59 6.77
CA THR A 289 -7.82 -3.84 5.69
C THR A 289 -6.69 -4.66 5.06
N LEU A 290 -6.14 -4.18 3.94
CA LEU A 290 -4.86 -4.64 3.42
C LEU A 290 -4.01 -3.44 2.99
N LEU A 291 -2.69 -3.57 3.05
CA LEU A 291 -1.76 -2.55 2.55
C LEU A 291 -1.17 -2.97 1.21
N LYS A 292 -1.16 -2.08 0.22
CA LYS A 292 -0.47 -2.26 -1.06
C LYS A 292 0.60 -1.17 -1.23
N PRO A 293 1.78 -1.34 -0.64
CA PRO A 293 2.86 -0.38 -0.76
C PRO A 293 3.76 -0.72 -1.95
N ASN A 294 4.59 0.23 -2.36
CA ASN A 294 5.79 -0.08 -3.13
C ASN A 294 6.76 -0.93 -2.29
N MET A 295 7.58 -1.73 -2.97
CA MET A 295 8.81 -2.24 -2.36
C MET A 295 9.80 -1.07 -2.17
N VAL A 296 10.72 -1.20 -1.23
CA VAL A 296 11.79 -0.22 -1.05
C VAL A 296 12.91 -0.55 -2.02
N THR A 297 13.02 0.24 -3.09
CA THR A 297 14.01 0.07 -4.16
C THR A 297 14.75 1.39 -4.41
N PRO A 298 15.99 1.36 -4.95
CA PRO A 298 16.59 2.57 -5.50
C PRO A 298 15.73 3.14 -6.63
N GLY A 299 15.89 4.42 -6.91
CA GLY A 299 15.26 5.06 -8.05
C GLY A 299 15.69 4.42 -9.36
N GLN A 300 14.83 4.48 -10.38
CA GLN A 300 15.05 3.84 -11.66
C GLN A 300 16.36 4.30 -12.34
N SER A 301 16.71 5.57 -12.16
CA SER A 301 17.92 6.21 -12.68
C SER A 301 19.08 6.20 -11.68
N CYS A 302 18.95 5.53 -10.53
CA CYS A 302 20.03 5.42 -9.55
C CYS A 302 21.21 4.66 -10.17
N PRO A 303 22.44 5.20 -10.11
CA PRO A 303 23.63 4.54 -10.65
C PRO A 303 23.99 3.27 -9.88
N THR A 304 23.61 3.19 -8.61
CA THR A 304 23.85 2.03 -7.75
C THR A 304 22.61 1.13 -7.72
N LYS A 305 22.76 -0.11 -8.19
CA LYS A 305 21.72 -1.13 -8.09
C LYS A 305 21.76 -1.78 -6.72
N ALA A 306 20.58 -2.08 -6.17
CA ALA A 306 20.44 -2.86 -4.95
C ALA A 306 20.20 -4.33 -5.30
N THR A 307 20.77 -5.24 -4.51
CA THR A 307 20.47 -6.67 -4.63
C THR A 307 19.07 -6.97 -4.08
N PRO A 308 18.43 -8.08 -4.48
CA PRO A 308 17.16 -8.50 -3.89
C PRO A 308 17.20 -8.62 -2.37
N GLN A 309 18.33 -9.05 -1.81
CA GLN A 309 18.50 -9.17 -0.35
C GLN A 309 18.52 -7.79 0.33
N GLN A 310 19.16 -6.79 -0.28
CA GLN A 310 19.13 -5.41 0.22
C GLN A 310 17.72 -4.81 0.14
N ILE A 311 17.01 -5.03 -0.98
CA ILE A 311 15.60 -4.63 -1.16
C ILE A 311 14.72 -5.30 -0.10
N GLY A 312 14.89 -6.61 0.11
CA GLY A 312 14.17 -7.38 1.12
C GLY A 312 14.38 -6.85 2.53
N ALA A 313 15.64 -6.59 2.90
CA ALA A 313 15.99 -6.03 4.21
C ALA A 313 15.39 -4.63 4.42
N ALA A 314 15.56 -3.71 3.45
CA ALA A 314 15.06 -2.35 3.53
C ALA A 314 13.53 -2.31 3.59
N THR A 315 12.86 -3.12 2.77
CA THR A 315 11.40 -3.22 2.72
C THR A 315 10.84 -3.76 4.04
N VAL A 316 11.32 -4.90 4.53
CA VAL A 316 10.81 -5.47 5.80
C VAL A 316 11.11 -4.55 6.99
N THR A 317 12.25 -3.86 6.99
CA THR A 317 12.60 -2.89 8.05
C THR A 317 11.64 -1.71 8.06
N ALA A 318 11.34 -1.11 6.90
CA ALA A 318 10.40 0.01 6.80
C ALA A 318 9.00 -0.39 7.31
N LEU A 319 8.54 -1.59 6.94
CA LEU A 319 7.25 -2.12 7.38
C LEU A 319 7.23 -2.37 8.89
N LEU A 320 8.28 -2.97 9.45
CA LEU A 320 8.38 -3.22 10.90
C LEU A 320 8.36 -1.97 11.76
N ARG A 321 8.81 -0.83 11.21
CA ARG A 321 8.83 0.45 11.91
C ARG A 321 7.50 1.20 11.87
N THR A 322 6.57 0.80 11.00
CA THR A 322 5.41 1.64 10.65
C THR A 322 4.07 0.94 10.62
N VAL A 323 4.03 -0.33 10.24
CA VAL A 323 2.79 -1.09 10.09
C VAL A 323 2.40 -1.73 11.44
N PRO A 324 1.17 -1.58 11.94
CA PRO A 324 0.71 -2.31 13.11
C PRO A 324 0.49 -3.81 12.82
N PRO A 325 0.82 -4.73 13.76
CA PRO A 325 0.59 -6.18 13.59
C PRO A 325 -0.86 -6.61 13.36
N ALA A 326 -1.83 -5.74 13.62
CA ALA A 326 -3.26 -6.02 13.41
C ALA A 326 -3.64 -6.13 11.92
N VAL A 327 -2.86 -5.51 11.01
CA VAL A 327 -3.08 -5.68 9.57
C VAL A 327 -2.92 -7.17 9.23
N PRO A 328 -3.76 -7.81 8.40
CA PRO A 328 -3.59 -9.22 8.06
C PRO A 328 -2.47 -9.46 7.05
N GLY A 329 -2.30 -8.54 6.09
CA GLY A 329 -1.33 -8.74 5.03
C GLY A 329 -1.00 -7.50 4.20
N ILE A 330 0.15 -7.61 3.55
CA ILE A 330 0.78 -6.61 2.69
C ILE A 330 0.89 -7.22 1.30
N THR A 331 0.20 -6.63 0.33
CA THR A 331 0.07 -7.13 -1.04
C THR A 331 0.82 -6.17 -1.97
N PHE A 332 2.13 -6.35 -2.14
CA PHE A 332 3.00 -5.39 -2.84
C PHE A 332 2.52 -5.09 -4.26
N LEU A 333 2.62 -3.83 -4.68
CA LEU A 333 2.57 -3.47 -6.10
C LEU A 333 3.93 -3.78 -6.75
N SER A 334 3.92 -4.16 -8.03
CA SER A 334 5.17 -4.44 -8.75
C SER A 334 5.89 -3.16 -9.22
N GLY A 335 5.18 -2.04 -9.32
CA GLY A 335 5.74 -0.81 -9.89
C GLY A 335 6.23 -1.07 -11.32
N GLY A 336 7.41 -0.54 -11.65
CA GLY A 336 8.09 -0.72 -12.95
C GLY A 336 8.99 -1.95 -13.06
N GLN A 337 9.04 -2.82 -12.05
CA GLN A 337 9.87 -4.03 -12.05
C GLN A 337 9.46 -4.97 -13.19
N SER A 338 10.41 -5.72 -13.73
CA SER A 338 10.10 -6.84 -14.63
C SER A 338 9.30 -7.93 -13.91
N GLU A 339 8.73 -8.90 -14.65
CA GLU A 339 7.98 -10.01 -14.03
C GLU A 339 8.90 -10.87 -13.14
N GLU A 340 10.15 -11.05 -13.55
CA GLU A 340 11.14 -11.81 -12.80
C GLU A 340 11.66 -11.04 -11.58
N GLU A 341 12.02 -9.76 -11.75
CA GLU A 341 12.46 -8.90 -10.64
C GLU A 341 11.41 -8.85 -9.52
N ALA A 342 10.13 -8.69 -9.87
CA ALA A 342 9.03 -8.65 -8.90
C ALA A 342 8.89 -9.97 -8.12
N SER A 343 9.15 -11.11 -8.76
CA SER A 343 9.12 -12.43 -8.13
C SER A 343 10.34 -12.63 -7.21
N VAL A 344 11.54 -12.29 -7.70
CA VAL A 344 12.81 -12.42 -6.97
C VAL A 344 12.85 -11.50 -5.74
N ASN A 345 12.37 -10.26 -5.85
CA ASN A 345 12.33 -9.33 -4.73
C ASN A 345 11.29 -9.77 -3.68
N LEU A 346 10.12 -10.25 -4.10
CA LEU A 346 9.12 -10.80 -3.16
C LEU A 346 9.64 -12.03 -2.40
N ASP A 347 10.39 -12.89 -3.08
CA ASP A 347 11.04 -14.04 -2.47
C ASP A 347 12.09 -13.62 -1.43
N ALA A 348 12.93 -12.64 -1.78
CA ALA A 348 13.94 -12.09 -0.87
C ALA A 348 13.30 -11.43 0.37
N ILE A 349 12.18 -10.70 0.19
CA ILE A 349 11.37 -10.14 1.29
C ILE A 349 10.90 -11.26 2.23
N ASN A 350 10.39 -12.36 1.69
CA ASN A 350 9.90 -13.47 2.50
C ASN A 350 11.02 -14.29 3.16
N LYS A 351 12.19 -14.41 2.53
CA LYS A 351 13.39 -15.06 3.09
C LYS A 351 14.13 -14.23 4.13
N TYR A 352 13.93 -12.91 4.17
CA TYR A 352 14.64 -12.03 5.10
C TYR A 352 14.40 -12.45 6.57
N PRO A 353 15.45 -12.71 7.38
CA PRO A 353 15.34 -13.31 8.70
C PRO A 353 14.92 -12.29 9.77
N ALA A 354 13.65 -11.88 9.73
CA ALA A 354 13.02 -11.02 10.73
C ALA A 354 11.59 -11.50 11.05
N LYS A 355 11.06 -11.08 12.21
CA LYS A 355 9.65 -11.28 12.53
C LYS A 355 8.81 -10.52 11.50
N LYS A 356 7.83 -11.20 10.89
CA LYS A 356 6.88 -10.62 9.92
C LYS A 356 5.49 -10.99 10.40
N PRO A 357 4.80 -10.13 11.18
CA PRO A 357 3.49 -10.46 11.75
C PRO A 357 2.35 -10.39 10.71
N TRP A 358 2.65 -10.00 9.46
CA TRP A 358 1.73 -9.93 8.33
C TRP A 358 2.07 -11.01 7.31
N ALA A 359 1.08 -11.43 6.53
CA ALA A 359 1.37 -12.07 5.25
C ALA A 359 2.04 -11.07 4.29
N LEU A 360 3.11 -11.49 3.59
CA LEU A 360 3.81 -10.68 2.60
C LEU A 360 3.63 -11.30 1.21
N THR A 361 2.69 -10.77 0.44
CA THR A 361 2.28 -11.32 -0.87
C THR A 361 2.21 -10.23 -1.94
N PHE A 362 1.65 -10.53 -3.10
CA PHE A 362 1.62 -9.68 -4.29
C PHE A 362 0.21 -9.16 -4.60
N SER A 363 0.15 -7.96 -5.19
CA SER A 363 -0.99 -7.42 -5.94
C SER A 363 -0.49 -6.86 -7.27
N TYR A 364 -0.29 -7.74 -8.23
CA TYR A 364 0.48 -7.45 -9.44
C TYR A 364 -0.43 -7.27 -10.65
N GLY A 365 -0.20 -6.18 -11.39
CA GLY A 365 -0.77 -5.95 -12.71
C GLY A 365 0.22 -6.39 -13.78
N ARG A 366 1.09 -5.47 -14.21
CA ARG A 366 2.11 -5.72 -15.24
C ARG A 366 2.94 -6.97 -14.97
N ALA A 367 3.39 -7.20 -13.74
CA ALA A 367 4.23 -8.36 -13.37
C ALA A 367 3.53 -9.74 -13.45
N LEU A 368 2.21 -9.78 -13.68
CA LEU A 368 1.45 -11.01 -13.96
C LEU A 368 0.91 -11.08 -15.40
N GLN A 369 1.02 -9.98 -16.16
CA GLN A 369 0.27 -9.80 -17.41
C GLN A 369 1.15 -9.49 -18.62
N ALA A 370 2.41 -9.10 -18.42
CA ALA A 370 3.26 -8.64 -19.50
C ALA A 370 3.61 -9.76 -20.50
N SER A 371 3.87 -10.97 -20.02
CA SER A 371 4.04 -12.15 -20.86
C SER A 371 2.73 -12.62 -21.47
N VAL A 372 1.62 -12.52 -20.71
CA VAL A 372 0.27 -12.89 -21.16
C VAL A 372 -0.11 -12.09 -22.41
N LEU A 373 0.01 -10.76 -22.36
CA LEU A 373 -0.30 -9.88 -23.49
C LEU A 373 0.52 -10.23 -24.73
N ARG A 374 1.83 -10.44 -24.56
CA ARG A 374 2.73 -10.76 -25.68
C ARG A 374 2.53 -12.18 -26.23
N ALA A 375 2.04 -13.10 -25.42
CA ALA A 375 1.67 -14.44 -25.87
C ALA A 375 0.35 -14.40 -26.65
N TRP A 376 -0.63 -13.66 -26.16
CA TRP A 376 -1.96 -13.52 -26.76
C TRP A 376 -1.97 -12.71 -28.06
N GLN A 377 -1.31 -11.55 -28.10
CA GLN A 377 -1.25 -10.66 -29.29
C GLN A 377 -2.61 -10.27 -29.89
N GLY A 378 -3.70 -10.33 -29.10
CA GLY A 378 -5.05 -10.06 -29.59
C GLY A 378 -5.67 -11.18 -30.44
N LYS A 379 -5.06 -12.38 -30.48
CA LYS A 379 -5.49 -13.45 -31.37
C LYS A 379 -6.23 -14.56 -30.64
N ILE A 380 -7.37 -14.98 -31.19
CA ILE A 380 -8.24 -16.02 -30.60
C ILE A 380 -7.51 -17.36 -30.48
N ASP A 381 -6.70 -17.73 -31.47
CA ASP A 381 -5.90 -18.97 -31.46
C ASP A 381 -4.74 -18.94 -30.44
N LYS A 382 -4.49 -17.79 -29.79
CA LYS A 382 -3.43 -17.60 -28.79
C LYS A 382 -3.95 -17.44 -27.37
N VAL A 383 -5.24 -17.62 -27.13
CA VAL A 383 -5.83 -17.56 -25.78
C VAL A 383 -5.13 -18.55 -24.83
N ALA A 384 -4.99 -19.82 -25.25
CA ALA A 384 -4.33 -20.84 -24.43
C ALA A 384 -2.87 -20.48 -24.09
N ALA A 385 -2.13 -19.91 -25.06
CA ALA A 385 -0.76 -19.46 -24.82
C ALA A 385 -0.68 -18.33 -23.79
N GLY A 386 -1.63 -17.37 -23.82
CA GLY A 386 -1.72 -16.34 -22.79
C GLY A 386 -2.04 -16.91 -21.41
N GLN A 387 -2.97 -17.86 -21.32
CA GLN A 387 -3.34 -18.52 -20.07
C GLN A 387 -2.16 -19.31 -19.46
N GLU A 388 -1.36 -19.97 -20.29
CA GLU A 388 -0.16 -20.67 -19.84
C GLU A 388 0.86 -19.71 -19.20
N GLU A 389 1.08 -18.54 -19.81
CA GLU A 389 1.96 -17.51 -19.25
C GLU A 389 1.42 -16.95 -17.93
N LEU A 390 0.09 -16.79 -17.80
CA LEU A 390 -0.51 -16.38 -16.53
C LEU A 390 -0.26 -17.42 -15.43
N LEU A 391 -0.44 -18.71 -15.74
CA LEU A 391 -0.17 -19.79 -14.77
C LEU A 391 1.28 -19.84 -14.34
N LYS A 392 2.23 -19.69 -15.29
CA LYS A 392 3.66 -19.61 -14.99
C LYS A 392 3.96 -18.50 -13.98
N ARG A 393 3.46 -17.28 -14.24
CA ARG A 393 3.71 -16.14 -13.34
C ARG A 393 2.93 -16.18 -12.04
N ALA A 394 1.71 -16.72 -12.04
CA ALA A 394 0.98 -16.96 -10.81
C ALA A 394 1.72 -17.97 -9.91
N LYS A 395 2.23 -19.08 -10.48
CA LYS A 395 3.02 -20.09 -9.76
C LYS A 395 4.34 -19.54 -9.20
N ALA A 396 5.04 -18.72 -9.97
CA ALA A 396 6.27 -18.09 -9.52
C ALA A 396 6.05 -17.17 -8.32
N ASN A 397 5.05 -16.30 -8.40
CA ASN A 397 4.70 -15.39 -7.32
C ASN A 397 4.13 -16.12 -6.09
N ALA A 398 3.39 -17.22 -6.30
CA ALA A 398 2.94 -18.12 -5.23
C ALA A 398 4.11 -18.77 -4.49
N ALA A 399 5.18 -19.16 -5.19
CA ALA A 399 6.41 -19.64 -4.56
C ALA A 399 7.17 -18.51 -3.85
N ALA A 400 7.22 -17.32 -4.45
CA ALA A 400 7.93 -16.17 -3.92
C ALA A 400 7.32 -15.65 -2.62
N CYS A 401 5.99 -15.57 -2.53
CA CYS A 401 5.31 -15.18 -1.28
C CYS A 401 5.49 -16.19 -0.13
N GLN A 402 6.05 -17.38 -0.41
CA GLN A 402 6.42 -18.38 0.58
C GLN A 402 7.94 -18.45 0.83
N GLY A 403 8.75 -17.60 0.16
CA GLY A 403 10.21 -17.68 0.22
C GLY A 403 10.77 -18.97 -0.37
N LYS A 404 10.09 -19.55 -1.37
CA LYS A 404 10.46 -20.82 -2.02
C LYS A 404 10.76 -20.64 -3.51
N TYR A 405 10.78 -19.42 -4.01
CA TYR A 405 11.11 -19.18 -5.41
C TYR A 405 12.63 -19.27 -5.62
N ILE A 406 13.01 -19.77 -6.78
CA ILE A 406 14.38 -19.82 -7.26
C ILE A 406 14.43 -18.98 -8.53
N ALA A 407 15.28 -17.96 -8.56
CA ALA A 407 15.40 -17.06 -9.71
C ALA A 407 15.64 -17.85 -11.01
N GLY A 408 14.90 -17.52 -12.06
CA GLY A 408 14.96 -18.18 -13.37
C GLY A 408 14.33 -19.57 -13.43
N SER A 409 13.81 -20.13 -12.32
CA SER A 409 13.23 -21.48 -12.31
C SER A 409 11.93 -21.62 -13.10
N ILE A 410 11.26 -20.50 -13.38
CA ILE A 410 10.07 -20.46 -14.23
C ILE A 410 10.28 -19.38 -15.27
N SER A 411 10.48 -19.78 -16.52
CA SER A 411 10.58 -18.85 -17.65
C SER A 411 9.22 -18.29 -18.03
N SER A 412 9.18 -17.04 -18.52
CA SER A 412 8.02 -16.43 -19.16
C SER A 412 8.45 -15.58 -20.36
N LYS A 413 7.54 -15.32 -21.29
CA LYS A 413 7.84 -14.69 -22.59
C LYS A 413 8.52 -13.31 -22.49
N ALA A 414 8.32 -12.60 -21.38
CA ALA A 414 8.84 -11.27 -21.12
C ALA A 414 9.37 -11.11 -19.69
N ALA A 415 9.85 -12.20 -19.09
CA ALA A 415 10.28 -12.26 -17.69
C ALA A 415 11.23 -11.11 -17.31
N ASP A 416 12.23 -10.86 -18.14
CA ASP A 416 13.34 -9.94 -17.87
C ASP A 416 13.13 -8.52 -18.44
N ILE A 417 12.01 -8.28 -19.13
CA ILE A 417 11.75 -6.97 -19.74
C ILE A 417 11.30 -6.00 -18.65
N SER A 418 12.05 -4.91 -18.47
CA SER A 418 11.65 -3.81 -17.58
C SER A 418 10.26 -3.30 -17.97
N LEU A 419 9.38 -3.18 -16.98
CA LEU A 419 7.99 -2.75 -17.16
C LEU A 419 7.81 -1.27 -16.80
N TYR A 420 8.91 -0.57 -16.51
CA TYR A 420 8.92 0.83 -16.15
C TYR A 420 8.51 1.71 -17.33
N VAL A 421 7.65 2.68 -17.05
CA VAL A 421 7.27 3.73 -18.00
C VAL A 421 7.53 5.05 -17.29
N LYS A 422 8.42 5.87 -17.85
CA LYS A 422 8.77 7.17 -17.27
C LYS A 422 7.53 8.04 -17.14
N THR A 423 7.35 8.73 -16.01
CA THR A 423 6.19 9.63 -15.78
C THR A 423 4.83 8.95 -16.02
N HIS A 424 4.70 7.67 -15.65
CA HIS A 424 3.47 6.92 -15.93
C HIS A 424 2.26 7.53 -15.19
N THR A 425 1.33 8.07 -15.96
CA THR A 425 0.00 8.48 -15.49
C THR A 425 -1.00 7.34 -15.77
N TYR A 426 -1.62 6.84 -14.71
CA TYR A 426 -2.61 5.73 -14.73
C TYR A 426 -4.02 6.23 -15.01
#